data_AF-C7QCI1-F1
#
_entry.id   AF-C7QCI1-F1
#
_cell.length_a   1.000
_cell.length_b   1.000
_cell.length_c   1.000
_cell.angle_alpha   90.00
_cell.angle_beta   90.00
_cell.angle_gamma   90.00
#
_symmetry.space_group_name_H-M   'P 1'
#
loop_
_entity.id
_entity.type
_entity.pdbx_description
1 polymer ?
#
loop_
_entity_poly.entity_id
_entity_poly.type
_entity_poly.pdbx_seq_one_letter_code
_entity_poly.pdbx_strand_id
1 'polypeptide(L)'
;MSELKPLRAKNLALPKYGLDQLVWDEVEAAVAAAVAGPGRSWFLSTLNPDGSPHTTAFGHTWLDGAIHFTTGPETRKTRNLLADPRCTVAAPIEDFDVTFDGEARRATDPAVVAAVAEMYAAVGWPCQAEGDVITAPFSAPSAGPGPWQVYRIELLTVVALKSTGDGGVTKWWFR
;
A
#
# COMPACT_ATOMS: atom_id res chain seq x y z
N MET A 1 11.50 -4.67 11.10
CA MET A 1 11.48 -3.35 10.43
C MET A 1 12.30 -3.47 9.16
N SER A 2 11.83 -2.94 8.03
CA SER A 2 12.55 -3.11 6.76
C SER A 2 13.81 -2.26 6.72
N GLU A 3 14.71 -2.51 5.77
CA GLU A 3 15.87 -1.65 5.51
C GLU A 3 15.52 -0.41 4.66
N LEU A 4 14.23 -0.15 4.40
CA LEU A 4 13.80 0.98 3.60
C LEU A 4 14.15 2.29 4.31
N LYS A 5 15.12 3.03 3.76
CA LYS A 5 15.52 4.34 4.28
C LYS A 5 15.24 5.43 3.26
N PRO A 6 14.68 6.57 3.71
CA PRO A 6 14.44 7.70 2.82
C PRO A 6 15.77 8.35 2.40
N LEU A 7 15.90 8.68 1.13
CA LEU A 7 17.02 9.45 0.58
C LEU A 7 17.04 10.88 1.10
N ARG A 8 15.84 11.44 1.35
CA ARG A 8 15.66 12.74 1.98
C ARG A 8 14.28 12.86 2.61
N ALA A 9 14.17 13.82 3.52
CA ALA A 9 12.92 14.22 4.14
C ALA A 9 12.73 15.74 4.04
N LYS A 10 11.47 16.17 4.10
CA LYS A 10 11.10 17.58 4.18
C LYS A 10 9.91 17.72 5.12
N ASN A 11 10.09 18.49 6.19
CA ASN A 11 8.98 18.99 6.97
C ASN A 11 8.10 19.91 6.11
N LEU A 12 6.82 19.57 5.98
CA LEU A 12 5.84 20.36 5.23
C LEU A 12 5.07 21.33 6.15
N ALA A 13 5.21 21.23 7.47
CA ALA A 13 4.61 22.17 8.40
C ALA A 13 5.25 23.54 8.19
N LEU A 14 4.41 24.58 8.12
CA LEU A 14 4.91 25.95 8.03
C LEU A 14 5.69 26.31 9.30
N PRO A 15 6.81 27.06 9.22
CA PRO A 15 7.63 27.39 10.38
C PRO A 15 6.86 28.02 11.56
N LYS A 16 5.80 28.78 11.26
CA LYS A 16 4.93 29.41 12.27
C LYS A 16 4.22 28.42 13.21
N TYR A 17 4.10 27.16 12.82
CA TYR A 17 3.51 26.12 13.66
C TYR A 17 4.51 25.54 14.66
N GLY A 18 5.83 25.75 14.47
CA GLY A 18 6.86 25.24 15.39
C GLY A 18 6.88 23.72 15.53
N LEU A 19 6.37 22.98 14.54
CA LEU A 19 6.28 21.52 14.57
C LEU A 19 7.52 20.88 13.98
N ASP A 20 8.05 19.88 14.65
CA ASP A 20 9.20 19.13 14.19
C ASP A 20 8.89 18.20 13.02
N GLN A 21 9.95 17.81 12.31
CA GLN A 21 9.86 16.80 11.27
C GLN A 21 9.56 15.43 11.91
N LEU A 22 8.61 14.69 11.35
CA LEU A 22 8.30 13.34 11.78
C LEU A 22 9.48 12.38 11.50
N VAL A 23 9.57 11.31 12.29
CA VAL A 23 10.58 10.26 12.13
C VAL A 23 10.02 9.13 11.27
N TRP A 24 10.74 8.75 10.20
CA TRP A 24 10.28 7.72 9.26
C TRP A 24 10.04 6.37 9.95
N ASP A 25 10.97 5.91 10.78
CA ASP A 25 10.90 4.58 11.40
C ASP A 25 9.64 4.41 12.28
N GLU A 26 9.14 5.49 12.89
CA GLU A 26 7.89 5.47 13.67
C GLU A 26 6.66 5.33 12.75
N VAL A 27 6.63 6.09 11.66
CA VAL A 27 5.55 6.01 10.66
C VAL A 27 5.56 4.65 9.99
N GLU A 28 6.72 4.13 9.61
CA GLU A 28 6.85 2.79 9.01
C GLU A 28 6.35 1.71 9.96
N ALA A 29 6.66 1.80 11.26
CA ALA A 29 6.16 0.85 12.24
C ALA A 29 4.62 0.86 12.30
N ALA A 30 3.98 2.03 12.26
CA ALA A 30 2.53 2.16 12.21
C ALA A 30 1.93 1.60 10.90
N VAL A 31 2.58 1.87 9.76
CA VAL A 31 2.22 1.32 8.44
C VAL A 31 2.30 -0.21 8.44
N ALA A 32 3.36 -0.77 9.02
CA ALA A 32 3.58 -2.22 9.09
C ALA A 32 2.59 -2.93 10.02
N ALA A 33 2.12 -2.25 11.06
CA ALA A 33 1.13 -2.77 12.00
C ALA A 33 -0.32 -2.62 11.51
N ALA A 34 -0.55 -1.83 10.46
CA ALA A 34 -1.89 -1.58 9.94
C ALA A 34 -2.50 -2.86 9.36
N VAL A 35 -3.75 -3.13 9.73
CA VAL A 35 -4.53 -4.25 9.22
C VAL A 35 -5.80 -3.73 8.58
N ALA A 36 -6.05 -4.13 7.34
CA ALA A 36 -7.28 -3.81 6.62
C ALA A 36 -8.51 -4.33 7.38
N GLY A 37 -9.59 -3.55 7.39
CA GLY A 37 -10.85 -3.95 8.02
C GLY A 37 -11.92 -2.87 7.89
N PRO A 38 -13.14 -3.11 8.40
CA PRO A 38 -14.19 -2.11 8.44
C PRO A 38 -13.70 -0.82 9.10
N GLY A 39 -13.90 0.32 8.41
CA GLY A 39 -13.45 1.64 8.87
C GLY A 39 -11.93 1.89 8.74
N ARG A 40 -11.16 0.92 8.24
CA ARG A 40 -9.69 0.96 8.10
C ARG A 40 -9.24 0.61 6.68
N SER A 41 -10.11 0.87 5.70
CA SER A 41 -9.83 0.58 4.30
C SER A 41 -8.76 1.53 3.75
N TRP A 42 -7.79 0.98 3.05
CA TRP A 42 -6.88 1.75 2.22
C TRP A 42 -7.43 1.86 0.81
N PHE A 43 -7.11 2.95 0.13
CA PHE A 43 -7.60 3.26 -1.20
C PHE A 43 -6.45 3.36 -2.18
N LEU A 44 -6.53 2.59 -3.27
CA LEU A 44 -5.57 2.59 -4.37
C LEU A 44 -6.17 3.38 -5.54
N SER A 45 -5.44 4.38 -6.01
CA SER A 45 -5.75 5.14 -7.21
C SER A 45 -4.80 4.75 -8.34
N THR A 46 -5.36 4.40 -9.49
CA THR A 46 -4.67 4.04 -10.73
C THR A 46 -5.11 4.97 -11.86
N LEU A 47 -4.41 4.99 -12.99
CA LEU A 47 -4.76 5.83 -14.13
C LEU A 47 -5.57 5.07 -15.18
N ASN A 48 -6.73 5.59 -15.56
CA ASN A 48 -7.48 5.11 -16.71
C ASN A 48 -6.74 5.46 -18.01
N PRO A 49 -7.11 4.86 -19.16
CA PRO A 49 -6.49 5.16 -20.46
C PRO A 49 -6.55 6.64 -20.88
N ASP A 50 -7.53 7.39 -20.40
CA ASP A 50 -7.68 8.84 -20.63
C ASP A 50 -6.90 9.70 -19.61
N GLY A 51 -6.17 9.07 -18.70
CA GLY A 51 -5.43 9.72 -17.61
C GLY A 51 -6.28 10.07 -16.38
N SER A 52 -7.60 9.82 -16.39
CA SER A 52 -8.45 10.07 -15.22
C SER A 52 -8.16 9.06 -14.08
N PRO A 53 -8.28 9.47 -12.81
CA PRO A 53 -8.03 8.56 -11.70
C PRO A 53 -9.17 7.54 -11.52
N HIS A 54 -8.80 6.28 -11.26
CA HIS A 54 -9.69 5.21 -10.84
C HIS A 54 -9.29 4.73 -9.45
N THR A 55 -10.14 5.03 -8.46
CA THR A 55 -9.89 4.77 -7.04
C THR A 55 -10.71 3.60 -6.55
N THR A 56 -10.09 2.68 -5.80
CA THR A 56 -10.77 1.51 -5.25
C THR A 56 -10.22 1.16 -3.87
N ALA A 57 -11.08 0.64 -2.98
CA ALA A 57 -10.60 -0.02 -1.77
C ALA A 57 -9.86 -1.31 -2.13
N PHE A 58 -8.89 -1.70 -1.30
CA PHE A 58 -8.13 -2.93 -1.46
C PHE A 58 -7.62 -3.45 -0.11
N GLY A 59 -7.41 -4.77 -0.03
CA GLY A 59 -6.66 -5.37 1.08
C GLY A 59 -5.17 -5.21 0.85
N HIS A 60 -4.41 -4.90 1.88
CA HIS A 60 -2.97 -4.66 1.81
C HIS A 60 -2.21 -5.57 2.78
N THR A 61 -0.93 -5.76 2.49
CA THR A 61 0.08 -6.27 3.41
C THR A 61 1.34 -5.42 3.29
N TRP A 62 2.12 -5.30 4.36
CA TRP A 62 3.41 -4.63 4.35
C TRP A 62 4.54 -5.65 4.47
N LEU A 63 5.34 -5.79 3.43
CA LEU A 63 6.43 -6.76 3.36
C LEU A 63 7.65 -6.11 2.72
N ASP A 64 8.81 -6.22 3.36
CA ASP A 64 10.11 -5.73 2.86
C ASP A 64 10.06 -4.31 2.29
N GLY A 65 9.49 -3.38 3.09
CA GLY A 65 9.43 -1.96 2.76
C GLY A 65 8.46 -1.61 1.62
N ALA A 66 7.53 -2.50 1.28
CA ALA A 66 6.59 -2.27 0.19
C ALA A 66 5.17 -2.72 0.54
N ILE A 67 4.21 -2.05 -0.11
CA ILE A 67 2.80 -2.43 -0.05
C ILE A 67 2.57 -3.56 -1.05
N HIS A 68 2.02 -4.67 -0.59
CA HIS A 68 1.55 -5.75 -1.45
C HIS A 68 0.04 -5.86 -1.40
N PHE A 69 -0.55 -6.23 -2.53
CA PHE A 69 -1.99 -6.47 -2.63
C PHE A 69 -2.33 -7.53 -3.65
N THR A 70 -3.53 -8.09 -3.54
CA THR A 70 -4.08 -9.06 -4.50
C THR A 70 -5.15 -8.44 -5.38
N THR A 71 -5.18 -8.83 -6.65
CA THR A 71 -6.25 -8.46 -7.58
C THR A 71 -6.37 -9.45 -8.73
N GLY A 72 -7.57 -9.58 -9.30
CA GLY A 72 -7.82 -10.46 -10.43
C GLY A 72 -7.25 -9.89 -11.74
N PRO A 73 -6.88 -10.75 -12.70
CA PRO A 73 -6.26 -10.32 -13.97
C PRO A 73 -7.18 -9.41 -14.80
N GLU A 74 -8.50 -9.59 -14.70
CA GLU A 74 -9.48 -8.87 -15.53
C GLU A 74 -10.07 -7.61 -14.87
N THR A 75 -9.55 -7.19 -13.72
CA THR A 75 -10.06 -5.99 -13.05
C THR A 75 -9.61 -4.72 -13.78
N ARG A 76 -10.36 -3.61 -13.57
CA ARG A 76 -9.97 -2.30 -14.10
C ARG A 76 -8.59 -1.87 -13.56
N LYS A 77 -8.32 -2.05 -12.27
CA LYS A 77 -7.04 -1.66 -11.67
C LYS A 77 -5.87 -2.46 -12.26
N THR A 78 -6.05 -3.76 -12.55
CA THR A 78 -5.01 -4.57 -13.22
C THR A 78 -4.72 -4.07 -14.62
N ARG A 79 -5.76 -3.86 -15.45
CA ARG A 79 -5.56 -3.30 -16.79
C ARG A 79 -4.88 -1.94 -16.77
N ASN A 80 -5.25 -1.08 -15.82
CA ASN A 80 -4.62 0.22 -15.65
C ASN A 80 -3.14 0.08 -15.30
N LEU A 81 -2.78 -0.78 -14.34
CA LEU A 81 -1.39 -0.99 -13.89
C LEU A 81 -0.49 -1.64 -14.94
N LEU A 82 -1.05 -2.48 -15.81
CA LEU A 82 -0.31 -3.04 -16.95
C LEU A 82 0.04 -1.96 -17.99
N ALA A 83 -0.81 -0.95 -18.15
CA ALA A 83 -0.57 0.16 -19.08
C ALA A 83 0.32 1.26 -18.47
N ASP A 84 0.12 1.57 -17.19
CA ASP A 84 0.88 2.56 -16.45
C ASP A 84 1.04 2.12 -14.98
N PRO A 85 2.27 1.84 -14.50
CA PRO A 85 2.48 1.33 -13.16
C PRO A 85 2.25 2.39 -12.08
N ARG A 86 2.17 3.67 -12.43
CA ARG A 86 2.05 4.75 -11.44
C ARG A 86 0.71 4.67 -10.72
N CYS A 87 0.80 4.74 -9.40
CA CYS A 87 -0.37 4.72 -8.54
C CYS A 87 -0.15 5.56 -7.28
N THR A 88 -1.25 5.92 -6.62
CA THR A 88 -1.20 6.49 -5.28
C THR A 88 -2.02 5.66 -4.31
N VAL A 89 -1.61 5.61 -3.05
CA VAL A 89 -2.38 5.00 -1.97
C VAL A 89 -2.72 6.05 -0.92
N ALA A 90 -3.97 6.08 -0.48
CA ALA A 90 -4.40 6.81 0.71
C ALA A 90 -4.72 5.81 1.82
N ALA A 91 -4.08 5.98 2.96
CA ALA A 91 -4.07 5.04 4.07
C ALA A 91 -4.37 5.79 5.37
N PRO A 92 -5.61 5.74 5.88
CA PRO A 92 -5.87 6.12 7.26
C PRO A 92 -5.25 5.05 8.16
N ILE A 93 -4.32 5.47 9.00
CA ILE A 93 -3.63 4.65 9.98
C ILE A 93 -3.86 5.29 11.36
N GLU A 94 -3.82 4.50 12.42
CA GLU A 94 -3.88 5.05 13.77
C GLU A 94 -2.77 6.11 13.93
N ASP A 95 -3.13 7.27 14.49
CA ASP A 95 -2.29 8.47 14.64
C ASP A 95 -1.78 9.16 13.36
N PHE A 96 -1.94 8.57 12.18
CA PHE A 96 -1.41 9.10 10.92
C PHE A 96 -2.36 8.98 9.73
N ASP A 97 -2.52 10.08 8.99
CA ASP A 97 -3.01 10.02 7.62
C ASP A 97 -1.80 9.92 6.68
N VAL A 98 -1.66 8.78 5.99
CA VAL A 98 -0.50 8.51 5.14
C VAL A 98 -0.92 8.41 3.68
N THR A 99 -0.17 9.08 2.80
CA THR A 99 -0.27 8.90 1.36
C THR A 99 1.05 8.41 0.77
N PHE A 100 0.94 7.52 -0.21
CA PHE A 100 2.07 6.95 -0.92
C PHE A 100 1.93 7.28 -2.41
N ASP A 101 2.99 7.81 -3.00
CA ASP A 101 3.18 7.81 -4.45
C ASP A 101 4.11 6.64 -4.79
N GLY A 102 3.73 5.79 -5.75
CA GLY A 102 4.49 4.58 -6.05
C GLY A 102 4.28 4.03 -7.46
N GLU A 103 4.97 2.94 -7.74
CA GLU A 103 4.80 2.13 -8.94
C GLU A 103 4.41 0.70 -8.57
N ALA A 104 3.23 0.24 -9.02
CA ALA A 104 2.77 -1.11 -8.77
C ALA A 104 3.13 -2.05 -9.93
N ARG A 105 3.77 -3.18 -9.63
CA ARG A 105 4.10 -4.22 -10.61
C ARG A 105 3.72 -5.59 -10.06
N ARG A 106 3.32 -6.50 -10.95
CA ARG A 106 3.01 -7.88 -10.58
C ARG A 106 4.25 -8.55 -9.99
N ALA A 107 4.12 -9.11 -8.80
CA ALA A 107 5.13 -9.99 -8.21
C ALA A 107 4.89 -11.42 -8.73
N THR A 108 5.92 -12.02 -9.33
CA THR A 108 5.86 -13.38 -9.89
C THR A 108 6.78 -14.36 -9.17
N ASP A 109 7.55 -13.89 -8.19
CA ASP A 109 8.38 -14.76 -7.35
C ASP A 109 7.49 -15.58 -6.40
N PRO A 110 7.47 -16.92 -6.51
CA PRO A 110 6.66 -17.77 -5.65
C PRO A 110 6.96 -17.59 -4.15
N ALA A 111 8.19 -17.24 -3.77
CA ALA A 111 8.52 -17.00 -2.37
C ALA A 111 7.83 -15.74 -1.82
N VAL A 112 7.77 -14.67 -2.62
CA VAL A 112 7.04 -13.45 -2.26
C VAL A 112 5.54 -13.72 -2.20
N VAL A 113 5.00 -14.46 -3.17
CA VAL A 113 3.57 -14.79 -3.21
C VAL A 113 3.18 -15.66 -2.00
N ALA A 114 4.00 -16.64 -1.63
CA ALA A 114 3.82 -17.45 -0.43
C ALA A 114 3.80 -16.61 0.85
N ALA A 115 4.80 -15.72 1.04
CA ALA A 115 4.86 -14.84 2.20
C ALA A 115 3.62 -13.92 2.30
N VAL A 116 3.18 -13.34 1.19
CA VAL A 116 1.96 -12.50 1.15
C VAL A 116 0.71 -13.32 1.47
N ALA A 117 0.59 -14.55 0.96
CA ALA A 117 -0.52 -15.44 1.28
C ALA A 117 -0.56 -15.79 2.78
N GLU A 118 0.60 -16.07 3.40
CA GLU A 118 0.71 -16.34 4.83
C GLU A 118 0.27 -15.14 5.68
N MET A 119 0.68 -13.91 5.31
CA MET A 119 0.24 -12.70 6.00
C MET A 119 -1.27 -12.50 5.93
N TYR A 120 -1.89 -12.74 4.78
CA TYR A 120 -3.33 -12.68 4.64
C TYR A 120 -4.05 -13.79 5.42
N ALA A 121 -3.50 -15.00 5.42
CA ALA A 121 -4.03 -16.13 6.20
C ALA A 121 -4.00 -15.83 7.70
N ALA A 122 -2.93 -15.19 8.19
CA ALA A 122 -2.80 -14.79 9.59
C ALA A 122 -3.87 -13.80 10.06
N VAL A 123 -4.43 -12.99 9.14
CA VAL A 123 -5.55 -12.07 9.43
C VAL A 123 -6.93 -12.66 9.12
N GLY A 124 -6.99 -13.96 8.82
CA GLY A 124 -8.24 -14.73 8.74
C GLY A 124 -8.83 -14.90 7.34
N TRP A 125 -8.14 -14.48 6.26
CA TRP A 125 -8.55 -14.83 4.90
C TRP A 125 -8.03 -16.22 4.54
N PRO A 126 -8.87 -17.25 4.29
CA PRO A 126 -8.40 -18.63 4.08
C PRO A 126 -7.81 -18.83 2.67
N CYS A 127 -6.75 -18.08 2.38
CA CYS A 127 -6.05 -18.10 1.11
C CYS A 127 -4.75 -18.89 1.19
N GLN A 128 -4.30 -19.39 0.04
CA GLN A 128 -3.04 -20.10 -0.12
C GLN A 128 -2.35 -19.66 -1.41
N ALA A 129 -1.02 -19.74 -1.44
CA ALA A 129 -0.26 -19.52 -2.66
C ALA A 129 -0.27 -20.77 -3.54
N GLU A 130 -0.41 -20.58 -4.85
CA GLU A 130 -0.27 -21.61 -5.87
C GLU A 130 0.63 -21.07 -6.99
N GLY A 131 1.94 -21.30 -6.88
CA GLY A 131 2.92 -20.71 -7.81
C GLY A 131 3.00 -19.19 -7.67
N ASP A 132 2.62 -18.47 -8.73
CA ASP A 132 2.70 -17.00 -8.80
C ASP A 132 1.34 -16.29 -8.60
N VAL A 133 0.38 -17.00 -7.99
CA VAL A 133 -0.96 -16.51 -7.67
C VAL A 133 -1.42 -16.97 -6.28
N ILE A 134 -2.50 -16.36 -5.80
CA ILE A 134 -3.19 -16.72 -4.56
C ILE A 134 -4.59 -17.27 -4.90
N THR A 135 -4.98 -18.36 -4.24
CA THR A 135 -6.31 -18.98 -4.32
C THR A 135 -6.99 -18.97 -2.96
N ALA A 136 -8.32 -18.94 -2.96
CA ALA A 136 -9.17 -18.96 -1.76
C ALA A 136 -10.63 -19.21 -2.18
N PRO A 137 -11.51 -19.67 -1.27
CA PRO A 137 -12.94 -19.86 -1.56
C PRO A 137 -13.70 -18.55 -1.89
N PHE A 138 -13.18 -17.41 -1.46
CA PHE A 138 -13.77 -16.08 -1.70
C PHE A 138 -12.68 -15.01 -1.67
N SER A 139 -12.99 -13.80 -2.11
CA SER A 139 -12.19 -12.60 -1.88
C SER A 139 -13.13 -11.39 -1.80
N ALA A 140 -12.57 -10.19 -1.65
CA ALA A 140 -13.33 -8.95 -1.76
C ALA A 140 -14.07 -8.93 -3.12
N PRO A 141 -15.37 -8.55 -3.17
CA PRO A 141 -16.13 -8.56 -4.43
C PRO A 141 -15.50 -7.71 -5.55
N SER A 142 -14.72 -6.68 -5.18
CA SER A 142 -13.98 -5.82 -6.10
C SER A 142 -12.69 -6.42 -6.67
N ALA A 143 -12.21 -7.55 -6.13
CA ALA A 143 -11.02 -8.24 -6.60
C ALA A 143 -11.28 -9.07 -7.88
N GLY A 144 -12.54 -9.30 -8.24
CA GLY A 144 -12.91 -10.22 -9.32
C GLY A 144 -12.73 -11.70 -8.94
N PRO A 145 -13.04 -12.63 -9.86
CA PRO A 145 -12.81 -14.05 -9.63
C PRO A 145 -11.31 -14.36 -9.53
N GLY A 146 -10.96 -15.34 -8.70
CA GLY A 146 -9.60 -15.87 -8.62
C GLY A 146 -9.23 -16.77 -9.83
N PRO A 147 -7.97 -17.23 -9.91
CA PRO A 147 -6.87 -16.96 -8.98
C PRO A 147 -6.41 -15.49 -9.04
N TRP A 148 -5.94 -14.96 -7.92
CA TRP A 148 -5.54 -13.55 -7.80
C TRP A 148 -4.03 -13.37 -7.92
N GLN A 149 -3.61 -12.34 -8.65
CA GLN A 149 -2.21 -11.96 -8.80
C GLN A 149 -1.78 -11.07 -7.63
N VAL A 150 -0.54 -11.21 -7.19
CA VAL A 150 0.07 -10.30 -6.22
C VAL A 150 0.74 -9.13 -6.96
N TYR A 151 0.53 -7.92 -6.48
CA TYR A 151 1.21 -6.71 -6.93
C TYR A 151 2.01 -6.12 -5.78
N ARG A 152 3.22 -5.65 -6.09
CA ARG A 152 4.11 -4.91 -5.19
C ARG A 152 4.13 -3.45 -5.62
N ILE A 153 3.91 -2.53 -4.69
CA ILE A 153 4.07 -1.09 -4.88
C ILE A 153 5.44 -0.68 -4.35
N GLU A 154 6.35 -0.31 -5.25
CA GLU A 154 7.59 0.36 -4.90
C GLU A 154 7.30 1.81 -4.55
N LEU A 155 7.77 2.25 -3.38
CA LEU A 155 7.51 3.61 -2.89
C LEU A 155 8.44 4.60 -3.59
N LEU A 156 7.87 5.67 -4.15
CA LEU A 156 8.63 6.81 -4.66
C LEU A 156 8.68 7.90 -3.58
N THR A 157 7.50 8.29 -3.08
CA THR A 157 7.40 9.25 -1.98
C THR A 157 6.30 8.86 -1.01
N VAL A 158 6.47 9.29 0.24
CA VAL A 158 5.46 9.10 1.29
C VAL A 158 5.22 10.45 1.96
N VAL A 159 3.96 10.76 2.24
CA VAL A 159 3.59 11.87 3.10
C VAL A 159 2.83 11.30 4.28
N ALA A 160 3.24 11.67 5.50
CA ALA A 160 2.45 11.41 6.69
C ALA A 160 2.07 12.72 7.35
N LEU A 161 0.79 12.86 7.68
CA LEU A 161 0.25 13.86 8.58
C LEU A 161 -0.06 13.16 9.90
N LYS A 162 0.54 13.61 10.99
CA LYS A 162 0.17 13.14 12.33
C LYS A 162 -1.16 13.78 12.71
N SER A 163 -2.18 12.96 12.90
CA SER A 163 -3.57 13.39 13.13
C SER A 163 -3.91 13.52 14.62
N THR A 164 -2.98 13.16 15.51
CA THR A 164 -3.11 13.23 16.97
C THR A 164 -1.94 13.98 17.63
N GLY A 165 -2.13 14.38 18.90
CA GLY A 165 -1.11 15.11 19.68
C GLY A 165 -0.76 16.48 19.07
N ASP A 166 0.53 16.85 19.14
CA ASP A 166 1.04 18.13 18.60
C ASP A 166 0.98 18.21 17.06
N GLY A 167 0.68 17.10 16.38
CA GLY A 167 0.59 17.03 14.94
C GLY A 167 1.96 16.96 14.25
N GLY A 168 2.01 17.43 13.00
CA GLY A 168 3.22 17.44 12.17
C GLY A 168 2.95 16.81 10.80
N VAL A 169 3.70 17.25 9.79
CA VAL A 169 3.57 16.69 8.43
C VAL A 169 4.92 16.64 7.75
N THR A 170 5.30 15.47 7.24
CA THR A 170 6.59 15.25 6.59
C THR A 170 6.41 14.49 5.30
N LYS A 171 7.19 14.88 4.29
CA LYS A 171 7.36 14.13 3.05
C LYS A 171 8.72 13.46 3.03
N TRP A 172 8.77 12.19 2.63
CA TRP A 172 9.98 11.42 2.38
C TRP A 172 10.07 11.01 0.92
N TRP A 173 11.30 10.89 0.41
CA TRP A 173 11.60 10.40 -0.93
C TRP A 173 12.49 9.16 -0.82
N PHE A 174 12.16 8.12 -1.58
CA PHE A 174 12.90 6.84 -1.58
C PHE A 174 13.56 6.55 -2.93
N ARG A 175 13.17 7.31 -3.96
CA ARG A 175 13.74 7.28 -5.30
C ARG A 175 13.75 8.68 -5.92
#